data_AF-A0A015K3I6-F1
#
_entry.id   AF-A0A015K3I6-F1
#
_cell.length_a   1.000
_cell.length_b   1.000
_cell.length_c   1.000
_cell.angle_alpha   90.00
_cell.angle_beta   90.00
_cell.angle_gamma   90.00
#
_symmetry.space_group_name_H-M   'P 1'
#
loop_
_entity.id
_entity.type
_entity.pdbx_description
1 polymer ?
#
loop_
_entity_poly.entity_id
_entity_poly.type
_entity_poly.pdbx_seq_one_letter_code
_entity_poly.pdbx_strand_id
1 'polypeptide(L)'
;MDEKPKILWKNVDNKYQYHVTISTIGSTIESENVDESIVYIEDLEKRRQAYGICGECNEPGTGEKWCQSCNAKRFKNNFKNWTSGNKHIDEFIQQSQLNAIHYKTCLEWIPFEKFQNVTYIAEGGYGKIYSAEWPEGHIKYWDIENQKWYRFIYKKYALKSSYNSSDICSDFLNEVI
;
A
#
# COMPACT_ATOMS: atom_id res chain seq x y z
N MET A 1 -19.60 23.34 -15.28
CA MET A 1 -19.14 22.20 -16.08
C MET A 1 -17.83 21.80 -15.45
N ASP A 2 -17.89 20.91 -14.46
CA ASP A 2 -16.71 20.57 -13.66
C ASP A 2 -15.70 19.86 -14.58
N GLU A 3 -14.53 20.47 -14.77
CA GLU A 3 -13.45 19.84 -15.51
C GLU A 3 -13.12 18.49 -14.87
N LYS A 4 -13.05 17.44 -15.69
CA LYS A 4 -12.60 16.13 -15.21
C LYS A 4 -11.20 16.31 -14.59
N PRO A 5 -10.95 15.79 -13.37
CA PRO A 5 -9.64 15.88 -12.75
C PRO A 5 -8.60 15.23 -13.69
N LYS A 6 -7.64 16.05 -14.16
CA LYS A 6 -6.59 15.62 -15.09
C LYS A 6 -5.42 15.03 -14.32
N ILE A 7 -4.84 13.96 -14.85
CA ILE A 7 -3.66 13.31 -14.25
C ILE A 7 -2.44 14.23 -14.42
N LEU A 8 -1.84 14.65 -13.30
CA LEU A 8 -0.59 15.44 -13.25
C LEU A 8 0.55 14.67 -12.58
N TRP A 9 0.46 13.33 -12.56
CA TRP A 9 1.53 12.47 -12.08
C TRP A 9 2.77 12.64 -12.96
N LYS A 10 3.94 12.79 -12.32
CA LYS A 10 5.22 12.68 -13.01
C LYS A 10 5.69 11.24 -12.97
N ASN A 11 6.33 10.79 -14.04
CA ASN A 11 7.09 9.55 -13.99
C ASN A 11 8.27 9.77 -13.04
N VAL A 12 8.41 8.89 -12.06
CA VAL A 12 9.52 8.96 -11.11
C VAL A 12 10.80 8.62 -11.86
N ASP A 13 11.73 9.57 -11.91
CA ASP A 13 13.07 9.37 -12.43
C ASP A 13 13.88 8.50 -11.45
N ASN A 14 14.88 7.77 -11.96
CA ASN A 14 15.85 7.02 -11.14
C ASN A 14 16.61 7.91 -10.14
N LYS A 15 16.49 9.25 -10.28
CA LYS A 15 17.01 10.25 -9.34
C LYS A 15 16.32 10.21 -7.97
N TYR A 16 15.05 9.84 -7.88
CA TYR A 16 14.28 9.91 -6.62
C TYR A 16 13.83 8.53 -6.14
N GLN A 17 13.61 8.41 -4.83
CA GLN A 17 12.92 7.26 -4.26
C GLN A 17 11.50 7.11 -4.84
N TYR A 18 10.95 5.89 -4.80
CA TYR A 18 9.58 5.63 -5.27
C TYR A 18 8.49 6.21 -4.35
N HIS A 19 8.84 6.58 -3.12
CA HIS A 19 7.94 7.19 -2.15
C HIS A 19 8.72 8.02 -1.13
N VAL A 20 8.00 8.87 -0.40
CA VAL A 20 8.58 9.72 0.63
C VAL A 20 9.18 8.93 1.79
N THR A 21 10.11 9.54 2.49
CA THR A 21 10.59 9.10 3.82
C THR A 21 9.83 9.88 4.89
N ILE A 22 9.35 9.19 5.92
CA ILE A 22 8.74 9.81 7.10
C ILE A 22 9.87 10.05 8.10
N SER A 23 10.15 11.31 8.42
CA SER A 23 11.14 11.66 9.43
C SER A 23 10.70 11.13 10.80
N THR A 24 11.43 10.15 11.34
CA THR A 24 11.29 9.77 12.75
C THR A 24 11.80 10.94 13.59
N ILE A 25 10.92 11.55 14.39
CA ILE A 25 11.24 12.71 15.25
C ILE A 25 12.46 12.35 16.11
N GLY A 26 13.61 12.96 15.81
CA GLY A 26 14.88 12.75 16.51
C GLY A 26 16.12 12.53 15.63
N SER A 27 15.98 12.21 14.34
CA SER A 27 17.13 12.15 13.42
C SER A 27 17.40 13.52 12.80
N THR A 28 17.86 14.47 13.60
CA THR A 28 18.78 15.51 13.09
C THR A 28 20.09 14.82 12.78
N ILE A 29 20.16 14.17 11.61
CA ILE A 29 21.46 13.81 11.05
C ILE A 29 21.96 15.08 10.37
N GLU A 30 22.79 15.83 11.09
CA GLU A 30 23.85 16.60 10.44
C GLU A 30 24.76 15.60 9.72
N SER A 31 24.36 15.18 8.53
CA SER A 31 25.18 14.38 7.61
C SER A 31 25.66 15.34 6.54
N GLU A 32 26.97 15.51 6.46
CA GLU A 32 27.66 16.31 5.43
C GLU A 32 27.51 15.75 4.00
N ASN A 33 26.72 14.69 3.80
CA ASN A 33 26.22 14.26 2.50
C ASN A 33 24.71 14.05 2.57
N VAL A 34 23.94 15.08 2.22
CA VAL A 34 22.49 14.95 2.00
C VAL A 34 22.32 14.20 0.68
N ASP A 35 21.91 12.94 0.75
CA ASP A 35 21.52 12.20 -0.44
C ASP A 35 20.33 12.93 -1.11
N GLU A 36 20.61 13.62 -2.22
CA GLU A 36 19.63 14.40 -2.95
C GLU A 36 18.46 13.55 -3.47
N SER A 37 18.57 12.21 -3.48
CA SER A 37 17.49 11.31 -3.89
C SER A 37 16.38 11.12 -2.84
N ILE A 38 16.67 11.40 -1.55
CA ILE A 38 15.72 11.22 -0.44
C ILE A 38 14.67 12.32 -0.49
N VAL A 39 13.40 11.95 -0.51
CA VAL A 39 12.28 12.91 -0.49
C VAL A 39 11.54 12.79 0.83
N TYR A 40 11.60 13.81 1.69
CA TYR A 40 10.87 13.82 2.96
C TYR A 40 9.40 14.18 2.78
N ILE A 41 8.52 13.68 3.66
CA ILE A 41 7.08 13.94 3.57
C ILE A 41 6.74 15.43 3.76
N GLU A 42 7.51 16.15 4.57
CA GLU A 42 7.40 17.58 4.80
C GLU A 42 7.90 18.46 3.65
N ASP A 43 8.74 17.93 2.75
CA ASP A 43 9.31 18.68 1.62
C ASP A 43 8.34 18.72 0.43
N LEU A 44 7.40 19.66 0.48
CA LEU A 44 6.34 19.82 -0.52
C LEU A 44 6.90 20.11 -1.93
N GLU A 45 7.98 20.89 -2.03
CA GLU A 45 8.55 21.27 -3.32
C GLU A 45 9.26 20.08 -3.96
N LYS A 46 10.07 19.34 -3.20
CA LYS A 46 10.74 18.15 -3.71
C LYS A 46 9.75 17.04 -4.05
N ARG A 47 8.66 16.88 -3.27
CA ARG A 47 7.56 15.98 -3.62
C ARG A 47 6.88 16.37 -4.94
N ARG A 48 6.63 17.66 -5.16
CA ARG A 48 6.07 18.18 -6.43
C ARG A 48 7.01 17.93 -7.61
N GLN A 49 8.31 18.01 -7.38
CA GLN A 49 9.32 17.72 -8.40
C GLN A 49 9.38 16.22 -8.72
N ALA A 50 9.44 15.36 -7.69
CA ALA A 50 9.60 13.91 -7.82
C ALA A 50 8.32 13.19 -8.30
N TYR A 51 7.17 13.48 -7.68
CA TYR A 51 5.93 12.71 -7.88
C TYR A 51 4.88 13.47 -8.68
N GLY A 52 4.99 14.80 -8.78
CA GLY A 52 3.96 15.65 -9.37
C GLY A 52 2.83 15.98 -8.39
N ILE A 53 1.71 16.44 -8.95
CA ILE A 53 0.54 16.89 -8.18
C ILE A 53 -0.60 15.90 -8.35
N CYS A 54 -1.29 15.59 -7.25
CA CYS A 54 -2.50 14.79 -7.27
C CYS A 54 -3.66 15.57 -7.91
N GLY A 55 -4.25 15.04 -8.98
CA GLY A 55 -5.35 15.69 -9.70
C GLY A 55 -6.68 15.79 -8.93
N GLU A 56 -6.78 15.20 -7.74
CA GLU A 56 -8.02 15.20 -6.95
C GLU A 56 -7.99 16.17 -5.76
N CYS A 57 -6.82 16.37 -5.14
CA CYS A 57 -6.66 17.24 -3.97
C CYS A 57 -5.69 18.40 -4.20
N ASN A 58 -5.02 18.45 -5.36
CA ASN A 58 -4.01 19.45 -5.72
C ASN A 58 -2.77 19.50 -4.81
N GLU A 59 -2.58 18.50 -3.95
CA GLU A 59 -1.38 18.34 -3.13
C GLU A 59 -0.31 17.51 -3.85
N PRO A 60 0.98 17.67 -3.52
CA PRO A 60 2.04 16.82 -4.03
C PRO A 60 1.82 15.33 -3.72
N GLY A 61 2.23 14.46 -4.64
CA GLY A 61 2.25 13.01 -4.39
C GLY A 61 3.09 12.62 -3.17
N THR A 62 2.81 11.44 -2.63
CA THR A 62 3.65 10.81 -1.58
C THR A 62 4.45 9.63 -2.12
N GLY A 63 4.22 9.24 -3.37
CA GLY A 63 4.99 8.26 -4.10
C GLY A 63 4.54 8.16 -5.55
N GLU A 64 5.16 7.26 -6.31
CA GLU A 64 4.83 7.02 -7.71
C GLU A 64 3.34 6.74 -7.89
N LYS A 65 2.62 7.68 -8.52
CA LYS A 65 1.17 7.64 -8.74
C LYS A 65 0.36 7.42 -7.46
N TRP A 66 0.84 7.86 -6.30
CA TRP A 66 0.19 7.67 -5.01
C TRP A 66 -0.02 8.99 -4.26
N CYS A 67 -1.23 9.18 -3.75
CA CYS A 67 -1.57 10.26 -2.83
C CYS A 67 -2.12 9.65 -1.54
N GLN A 68 -1.33 9.71 -0.47
CA GLN A 68 -1.72 9.13 0.83
C GLN A 68 -3.06 9.67 1.32
N SER A 69 -3.29 10.99 1.27
CA SER A 69 -4.54 11.59 1.78
C SER A 69 -5.79 11.16 1.01
N CYS A 70 -5.71 11.14 -0.34
CA CYS A 70 -6.80 10.67 -1.19
C CYS A 70 -7.07 9.17 -1.02
N ASN A 71 -6.03 8.35 -0.97
CA ASN A 71 -6.17 6.90 -0.84
C ASN A 71 -6.64 6.49 0.56
N ALA A 72 -6.14 7.13 1.62
CA ALA A 72 -6.63 6.94 2.99
C ALA A 72 -8.13 7.23 3.11
N LYS A 73 -8.62 8.32 2.49
CA LYS A 73 -10.06 8.64 2.44
C LYS A 73 -10.87 7.55 1.72
N ARG A 74 -10.35 7.02 0.60
CA ARG A 74 -11.00 5.91 -0.14
C ARG A 74 -11.09 4.65 0.68
N PHE A 75 -9.99 4.24 1.31
CA PHE A 75 -9.97 3.07 2.17
C PHE A 75 -10.94 3.25 3.34
N LYS A 76 -10.89 4.40 4.02
CA LYS A 76 -11.81 4.71 5.13
C LYS A 76 -13.28 4.59 4.75
N ASN A 77 -13.66 5.05 3.57
CA ASN A 77 -15.03 4.91 3.06
C ASN A 77 -15.44 3.46 2.79
N ASN A 78 -14.46 2.57 2.55
CA ASN A 78 -14.66 1.16 2.24
C ASN A 78 -14.58 0.24 3.47
N PHE A 79 -14.16 0.72 4.64
CA PHE A 79 -14.00 -0.12 5.85
C PHE A 79 -15.29 -0.85 6.27
N LYS A 80 -16.45 -0.26 6.01
CA LYS A 80 -17.75 -0.89 6.30
C LYS A 80 -18.12 -2.04 5.35
N ASN A 81 -17.39 -2.21 4.25
CA ASN A 81 -17.71 -3.18 3.19
C ASN A 81 -16.96 -4.50 3.34
N TRP A 82 -16.06 -4.62 4.32
CA TRP A 82 -15.34 -5.86 4.59
C TRP A 82 -15.00 -5.97 6.08
N THR A 83 -14.81 -7.20 6.54
CA THR A 83 -14.25 -7.54 7.85
C THR A 83 -13.60 -8.90 7.72
N SER A 84 -12.51 -9.13 8.46
CA SER A 84 -11.91 -10.45 8.61
C SER A 84 -12.64 -11.32 9.64
N GLY A 85 -13.64 -10.76 10.34
CA GLY A 85 -14.22 -11.36 11.54
C GLY A 85 -13.35 -11.22 12.80
N ASN A 86 -12.15 -10.60 12.69
CA ASN A 86 -11.27 -10.32 13.83
C ASN A 86 -10.95 -8.82 13.90
N LYS A 87 -11.42 -8.17 14.95
CA LYS A 87 -11.28 -6.72 15.15
C LYS A 87 -9.82 -6.24 15.17
N HIS A 88 -8.90 -7.01 15.75
CA HIS A 88 -7.49 -6.62 15.83
C HIS A 88 -6.81 -6.67 14.45
N ILE A 89 -7.13 -7.68 13.62
CA ILE A 89 -6.66 -7.74 12.23
C ILE A 89 -7.27 -6.58 11.43
N ASP A 90 -8.57 -6.37 11.56
CA ASP A 90 -9.26 -5.28 10.86
C ASP A 90 -8.61 -3.93 11.19
N GLU A 91 -8.38 -3.65 12.48
CA GLU A 91 -7.71 -2.42 12.93
C GLU A 91 -6.29 -2.31 12.37
N PHE A 92 -5.51 -3.40 12.39
CA PHE A 92 -4.14 -3.42 11.85
C PHE A 92 -4.10 -3.11 10.34
N ILE A 93 -4.96 -3.77 9.56
CA ILE A 93 -5.06 -3.54 8.11
C ILE A 93 -5.55 -2.10 7.84
N GLN A 94 -6.55 -1.63 8.57
CA GLN A 94 -7.05 -0.26 8.43
C GLN A 94 -5.97 0.77 8.73
N GLN A 95 -5.16 0.59 9.78
CA GLN A 95 -4.03 1.47 10.08
C GLN A 95 -2.97 1.45 8.97
N SER A 96 -2.64 0.28 8.42
CA SER A 96 -1.75 0.20 7.26
C SER A 96 -2.30 0.99 6.07
N GLN A 97 -3.60 0.83 5.76
CA GLN A 97 -4.26 1.52 4.65
C GLN A 97 -4.34 3.04 4.83
N LEU A 98 -4.57 3.53 6.05
CA LEU A 98 -4.63 4.97 6.35
C LEU A 98 -3.25 5.63 6.26
N ASN A 99 -2.19 4.91 6.63
CA ASN A 99 -0.83 5.44 6.68
C ASN A 99 0.01 5.13 5.43
N ALA A 100 -0.53 4.34 4.49
CA ALA A 100 0.18 3.95 3.28
C ALA A 100 0.57 5.15 2.41
N ILE A 101 1.87 5.34 2.25
CA ILE A 101 2.48 6.33 1.34
C ILE A 101 2.73 5.77 -0.06
N HIS A 102 2.63 4.45 -0.22
CA HIS A 102 2.83 3.70 -1.45
C HIS A 102 2.11 2.35 -1.40
N TYR A 103 1.81 1.73 -2.54
CA TYR A 103 1.08 0.44 -2.56
C TYR A 103 1.82 -0.69 -1.85
N LYS A 104 3.17 -0.67 -1.85
CA LYS A 104 3.98 -1.71 -1.18
C LYS A 104 3.85 -1.67 0.34
N THR A 105 3.50 -0.52 0.92
CA THR A 105 3.30 -0.33 2.37
C THR A 105 1.82 -0.41 2.75
N CYS A 106 0.95 -0.80 1.81
CA CYS A 106 -0.49 -0.88 1.99
C CYS A 106 -0.91 -2.35 2.08
N LEU A 107 -1.36 -2.79 3.25
CA LEU A 107 -1.99 -4.09 3.38
C LEU A 107 -3.39 -4.07 2.79
N GLU A 108 -3.70 -5.08 1.97
CA GLU A 108 -5.00 -5.22 1.33
C GLU A 108 -5.73 -6.43 1.91
N TRP A 109 -6.98 -6.23 2.35
CA TRP A 109 -7.84 -7.33 2.75
C TRP A 109 -8.45 -8.02 1.51
N ILE A 110 -8.19 -9.32 1.36
CA ILE A 110 -8.64 -10.13 0.23
C ILE A 110 -9.45 -11.34 0.75
N PRO A 111 -10.75 -11.45 0.42
CA PRO A 111 -11.52 -12.66 0.68
C PRO A 111 -10.88 -13.88 0.02
N PHE A 112 -10.84 -15.01 0.74
CA PHE A 112 -10.16 -16.22 0.28
C PHE A 112 -10.75 -16.76 -1.04
N GLU A 113 -12.04 -16.54 -1.26
CA GLU A 113 -12.79 -16.99 -2.45
C GLU A 113 -12.33 -16.32 -3.74
N LYS A 114 -11.54 -15.24 -3.65
CA LYS A 114 -10.94 -14.57 -4.82
C LYS A 114 -9.72 -15.30 -5.37
N PHE A 115 -9.18 -16.27 -4.62
CA PHE A 115 -8.06 -17.09 -5.06
C PHE A 115 -8.54 -18.32 -5.83
N GLN A 116 -7.84 -18.64 -6.91
CA GLN A 116 -8.12 -19.77 -7.79
C GLN A 116 -6.92 -20.71 -7.83
N ASN A 117 -7.13 -21.94 -8.30
CA ASN A 117 -6.07 -22.91 -8.54
C ASN A 117 -5.15 -23.12 -7.31
N VAL A 118 -5.75 -23.10 -6.11
CA VAL A 118 -5.04 -23.22 -4.84
C VAL A 118 -4.45 -24.63 -4.72
N THR A 119 -3.13 -24.70 -4.70
CA THR A 119 -2.36 -25.96 -4.67
C THR A 119 -1.44 -25.96 -3.47
N TYR A 120 -1.48 -27.01 -2.66
CA TYR A 120 -0.58 -27.19 -1.53
C TYR A 120 0.89 -27.34 -2.00
N ILE A 121 1.81 -26.70 -1.27
CA ILE A 121 3.24 -26.70 -1.58
C ILE A 121 4.03 -27.40 -0.49
N ALA A 122 3.88 -26.95 0.76
CA ALA A 122 4.66 -27.45 1.88
C ALA A 122 3.98 -27.12 3.21
N GLU A 123 4.42 -27.81 4.25
CA GLU A 123 4.00 -27.63 5.64
C GLU A 123 5.26 -27.46 6.49
N GLY A 124 5.23 -26.48 7.38
CA GLY A 124 6.28 -26.24 8.37
C GLY A 124 5.67 -26.05 9.75
N GLY A 125 6.52 -25.79 10.76
CA GLY A 125 6.07 -25.66 12.14
C GLY A 125 5.04 -24.54 12.41
N TYR A 126 4.93 -23.56 11.49
CA TYR A 126 4.09 -22.37 11.64
C TYR A 126 2.93 -22.28 10.63
N GLY A 127 2.71 -23.32 9.82
CA GLY A 127 1.63 -23.28 8.84
C GLY A 127 1.82 -24.15 7.61
N LYS A 128 0.82 -24.05 6.73
CA LYS A 128 0.86 -24.60 5.38
C LYS A 128 1.07 -23.47 4.37
N ILE A 129 1.84 -23.77 3.34
CA ILE A 129 2.07 -22.90 2.20
C ILE A 129 1.35 -23.47 0.99
N TYR A 130 0.66 -22.60 0.28
CA TYR A 130 -0.06 -22.90 -0.95
C TYR A 130 0.39 -21.93 -2.05
N SER A 131 0.34 -22.38 -3.30
CA SER A 131 0.37 -21.49 -4.46
C SER A 131 -1.06 -21.28 -4.95
N ALA A 132 -1.40 -20.05 -5.32
CA ALA A 132 -2.70 -19.73 -5.88
C ALA A 132 -2.57 -18.73 -7.03
N GLU A 133 -3.61 -18.63 -7.84
CA GLU A 133 -3.79 -17.57 -8.82
C GLU A 133 -4.77 -16.53 -8.25
N TRP A 134 -4.53 -15.26 -8.52
CA TRP A 134 -5.43 -14.18 -8.14
C TRP A 134 -5.68 -13.28 -9.34
N PRO A 135 -6.76 -13.53 -10.11
CA PRO A 135 -7.00 -12.83 -11.37
C PRO A 135 -7.25 -11.33 -11.23
N GLU A 136 -7.71 -10.85 -10.07
CA GLU A 136 -7.89 -9.41 -9.86
C GLU A 136 -6.55 -8.69 -9.67
N GLY A 137 -5.54 -9.36 -9.11
CA GLY A 137 -4.22 -8.80 -8.84
C GLY A 137 -4.19 -7.74 -7.73
N HIS A 138 -2.98 -7.34 -7.32
CA HIS A 138 -2.80 -6.40 -6.20
C HIS A 138 -2.86 -4.95 -6.65
N ILE A 139 -3.28 -4.07 -5.74
CA ILE A 139 -3.33 -2.62 -5.99
C ILE A 139 -1.95 -2.07 -6.35
N LYS A 140 -1.91 -1.17 -7.35
CA LYS A 140 -0.73 -0.34 -7.65
C LYS A 140 -1.02 1.15 -7.41
N TYR A 141 -2.10 1.67 -7.98
CA TYR A 141 -2.50 3.07 -7.82
C TYR A 141 -3.99 3.28 -8.13
N TRP A 142 -4.52 4.42 -7.74
CA TRP A 142 -5.87 4.84 -8.09
C TRP A 142 -5.87 5.52 -9.47
N ASP A 143 -6.64 4.98 -10.40
CA ASP A 143 -6.89 5.61 -11.69
C ASP A 143 -7.97 6.67 -11.50
N ILE A 144 -7.54 7.94 -11.48
CA ILE A 144 -8.41 9.10 -11.25
C ILE A 144 -9.42 9.27 -12.39
N GLU A 145 -9.05 8.95 -13.63
CA GLU A 145 -9.94 9.15 -14.78
C GLU A 145 -11.05 8.11 -14.81
N ASN A 146 -10.70 6.86 -14.53
CA ASN A 146 -11.64 5.73 -14.53
C ASN A 146 -12.29 5.49 -13.17
N GLN A 147 -11.88 6.22 -12.13
CA GLN A 147 -12.36 6.09 -10.75
C GLN A 147 -12.35 4.62 -10.26
N LYS A 148 -11.22 3.94 -10.49
CA LYS A 148 -11.01 2.55 -10.08
C LYS A 148 -9.56 2.28 -9.69
N TRP A 149 -9.32 1.23 -8.91
CA TRP A 149 -7.96 0.77 -8.64
C TRP A 149 -7.35 0.15 -9.89
N TYR A 150 -6.19 0.65 -10.31
CA TYR A 150 -5.33 -0.06 -11.24
C TYR A 150 -4.61 -1.18 -10.46
N ARG A 151 -4.70 -2.40 -10.99
CA ARG A 151 -4.16 -3.61 -10.37
C ARG A 151 -3.16 -4.28 -11.28
N PHE A 152 -2.18 -4.94 -10.68
CA PHE A 152 -1.18 -5.75 -11.39
C PHE A 152 -1.35 -7.21 -11.02
N ILE A 153 -1.34 -8.07 -12.03
CA ILE A 153 -1.56 -9.52 -11.87
C ILE A 153 -0.22 -10.23 -11.96
N TYR A 154 0.11 -11.01 -10.93
CA TYR A 154 1.19 -11.99 -11.01
C TYR A 154 0.65 -13.35 -11.46
N LYS A 155 1.54 -14.18 -12.03
CA LYS A 155 1.19 -15.55 -12.43
C LYS A 155 0.78 -16.42 -11.24
N LYS A 156 1.47 -16.28 -10.10
CA LYS A 156 1.19 -17.03 -8.87
C LYS A 156 1.44 -16.17 -7.63
N TYR A 157 0.63 -16.41 -6.62
CA TYR A 157 0.71 -15.85 -5.28
C TYR A 157 0.98 -16.97 -4.29
N ALA A 158 1.77 -16.68 -3.26
CA ALA A 158 1.96 -17.59 -2.14
C ALA A 158 0.92 -17.26 -1.06
N LEU A 159 0.20 -18.28 -0.59
CA LEU A 159 -0.71 -18.17 0.55
C LEU A 159 -0.13 -18.95 1.72
N LYS A 160 -0.09 -18.35 2.91
CA LYS A 160 0.31 -19.01 4.16
C LYS A 160 -0.90 -19.11 5.08
N SER A 161 -1.25 -20.32 5.51
CA SER A 161 -2.26 -20.54 6.55
C SER A 161 -1.59 -20.79 7.89
N SER A 162 -2.07 -20.16 8.97
CA SER A 162 -1.61 -20.42 10.34
C SER A 162 -2.49 -21.44 11.05
N TYR A 163 -1.92 -22.24 11.95
CA TYR A 163 -2.63 -23.27 12.72
C TYR A 163 -3.42 -22.74 13.93
N ASN A 164 -3.15 -21.50 14.36
CA ASN A 164 -3.83 -20.90 15.51
C ASN A 164 -4.84 -19.83 15.06
N SER A 165 -6.10 -20.24 14.94
CA SER A 165 -7.22 -19.36 14.55
C SER A 165 -8.06 -18.84 15.72
N SER A 166 -7.73 -19.17 16.97
CA SER A 166 -8.49 -18.71 18.14
C SER A 166 -7.93 -17.45 18.77
N ASP A 167 -6.62 -17.21 18.68
CA ASP A 167 -5.98 -15.95 19.02
C ASP A 167 -4.93 -15.66 17.95
N ILE A 168 -5.17 -14.67 17.09
CA ILE A 168 -4.12 -14.16 16.20
C ILE A 168 -3.08 -13.51 17.12
N CYS A 169 -2.06 -14.30 17.46
CA CYS A 169 -0.96 -13.90 18.30
C CYS A 169 -0.22 -12.72 17.65
N SER A 170 0.28 -11.78 18.46
CA SER A 170 1.23 -10.74 18.04
C SER A 170 2.35 -11.27 17.14
N ASP A 171 2.73 -12.53 17.35
CA ASP A 171 3.77 -13.22 16.59
C ASP A 171 3.43 -13.34 15.10
N PHE A 172 2.15 -13.51 14.74
CA PHE A 172 1.75 -13.54 13.33
C PHE A 172 1.82 -12.16 12.69
N LEU A 173 1.42 -11.12 13.41
CA LEU A 173 1.49 -9.74 12.91
C LEU A 173 2.94 -9.28 12.76
N ASN A 174 3.84 -9.74 13.63
CA ASN A 174 5.28 -9.47 13.53
C ASN A 174 5.93 -10.08 12.27
N GLU A 175 5.37 -11.12 11.65
CA GLU A 175 5.86 -11.65 10.38
C GLU A 175 5.44 -10.80 9.16
N VAL A 176 4.42 -9.95 9.32
CA VAL A 176 3.84 -9.15 8.22
C VAL A 176 4.49 -7.76 8.11
N ILE A 177 5.18 -7.30 9.17
CA ILE A 177 5.82 -5.97 9.28
C ILE A 177 7.25 -6.00 8.75
#